data_AF-A0A0F9NE59-F1
#
_entry.id   AF-A0A0F9NE59-F1
#
_cell.length_a   1.000
_cell.length_b   1.000
_cell.length_c   1.000
_cell.angle_alpha   90.00
_cell.angle_beta   90.00
_cell.angle_gamma   90.00
#
_symmetry.space_group_name_H-M   'P 1'
#
loop_
_entity.id
_entity.type
_entity.pdbx_description
1 polymer ?
#
loop_
_entity_poly.entity_id
_entity_poly.type
_entity_poly.pdbx_seq_one_letter_code
_entity_poly.pdbx_strand_id
1 'polypeptide(L)' 'MGYKNKLTMLSGPIIGATFIMSQPLFAETLTEAVAQTINSNPTILAETNRRLSVDQTIDQARAGYYPKVDL' A
#
# COMPACT_ATOMS: atom_id res chain seq x y z
N MET A 1 28.88 32.24 -36.77
CA MET A 1 27.43 31.97 -36.56
C MET A 1 27.25 30.60 -35.85
N GLY A 2 27.73 30.39 -34.62
CA GLY A 2 27.85 29.02 -34.06
C GLY A 2 27.53 28.77 -32.58
N TYR A 3 27.41 29.81 -31.75
CA TYR A 3 27.23 29.62 -30.29
C TYR A 3 25.77 29.54 -29.85
N LYS A 4 24.84 30.06 -30.66
CA LYS A 4 23.40 30.08 -30.35
C LYS A 4 22.75 28.69 -30.37
N ASN A 5 23.25 27.76 -31.19
CA ASN A 5 22.66 26.43 -31.38
C ASN A 5 23.07 25.40 -30.32
N LYS A 6 24.20 25.61 -29.62
CA LYS A 6 24.65 24.71 -28.54
C LYS A 6 23.89 24.97 -27.24
N LEU A 7 23.50 26.22 -26.97
CA LEU A 7 22.71 26.59 -25.80
C LEU A 7 21.27 26.06 -25.87
N THR A 8 20.67 26.06 -27.08
CA THR A 8 19.32 25.51 -27.32
C THR A 8 19.26 23.97 -27.28
N MET A 9 20.40 23.29 -27.51
CA MET A 9 20.50 21.82 -27.45
C MET A 9 20.58 21.30 -26.01
N LEU A 10 21.06 22.11 -25.06
CA LEU A 10 21.17 21.74 -23.64
C LEU A 10 19.85 21.93 -22.86
N SER A 11 19.02 22.90 -23.25
CA SER A 11 17.71 23.16 -22.62
C SER A 11 16.59 22.25 -23.12
N GLY A 12 16.71 21.72 -24.35
CA GLY A 12 15.75 20.78 -24.95
C GLY A 12 15.44 19.53 -24.10
N PRO A 13 16.44 18.80 -23.59
CA PRO A 13 16.18 17.62 -22.76
C PRO A 13 15.62 17.95 -21.37
N ILE A 14 15.92 19.13 -20.82
CA ILE A 14 15.39 19.56 -19.51
C ILE A 14 13.88 19.81 -19.59
N ILE A 15 13.41 20.49 -20.65
CA ILE A 15 11.98 20.73 -20.85
C ILE A 15 11.23 19.41 -21.13
N GLY A 16 11.83 18.50 -21.89
CA GLY A 16 11.26 17.17 -22.14
C GLY A 16 11.16 16.31 -20.88
N ALA A 17 12.17 16.35 -20.01
CA ALA A 17 12.16 15.61 -18.73
C ALA A 17 11.05 16.10 -17.80
N THR A 18 10.81 17.42 -17.71
CA THR A 18 9.74 17.98 -16.88
C THR A 18 8.34 17.57 -17.35
N PHE A 19 8.15 17.38 -18.66
CA PHE A 19 6.85 16.96 -19.21
C PHE A 19 6.51 15.50 -18.85
N ILE A 20 7.52 14.62 -18.77
CA ILE A 20 7.33 13.20 -18.39
C ILE A 20 6.92 13.07 -16.90
N MET A 21 7.36 14.00 -16.05
CA MET A 21 7.05 13.99 -14.61
C MET A 21 5.66 14.54 -14.27
N SER A 22 4.93 15.11 -15.23
CA SER A 22 3.58 15.65 -15.01
C SER A 22 2.52 14.55 -15.10
N GLN A 23 2.55 13.60 -14.15
CA GLN A 23 1.46 12.63 -13.99
C GLN A 23 0.26 13.31 -13.28
N PRO A 24 -0.98 13.11 -13.75
CA PRO A 24 -2.15 13.61 -13.04
C PRO A 24 -2.26 12.90 -11.69
N LEU A 25 -2.17 13.66 -10.60
CA LEU A 25 -2.48 13.18 -9.26
C LEU A 25 -4.01 13.18 -9.10
N PHE A 26 -4.59 12.00 -8.96
CA PHE A 26 -6.01 11.86 -8.59
C PHE A 26 -6.14 12.04 -7.09
N ALA A 27 -7.06 12.90 -6.66
CA ALA A 27 -7.37 13.07 -5.25
C ALA A 27 -8.13 11.84 -4.73
N GLU A 28 -7.68 11.30 -3.61
CA GLU A 28 -8.35 10.20 -2.93
C GLU A 28 -9.70 10.69 -2.35
N THR A 29 -10.74 9.89 -2.52
CA THR A 29 -12.05 10.17 -1.91
C THR A 29 -12.03 9.82 -0.43
N LEU A 30 -12.92 10.43 0.36
CA LEU A 30 -13.05 10.09 1.79
C LEU A 30 -13.33 8.60 2.01
N THR A 31 -14.09 7.97 1.11
CA THR A 31 -14.41 6.54 1.17
C THR A 31 -13.15 5.68 0.96
N GLU A 32 -12.31 6.04 -0.01
CA GLU A 32 -11.04 5.37 -0.26
C GLU A 32 -10.09 5.51 0.95
N ALA A 33 -10.00 6.71 1.52
CA ALA A 33 -9.16 6.95 2.70
C ALA A 33 -9.61 6.13 3.91
N VAL A 34 -10.94 5.99 4.12
CA VAL A 34 -11.49 5.12 5.17
C VAL A 34 -11.19 3.65 4.88
N ALA A 35 -11.37 3.20 3.64
CA ALA A 35 -11.04 1.82 3.25
C ALA A 35 -9.55 1.52 3.44
N GLN A 36 -8.67 2.45 3.04
CA GLN A 36 -7.24 2.34 3.26
C GLN A 36 -6.91 2.31 4.76
N THR A 37 -7.57 3.14 5.56
CA THR A 37 -7.39 3.16 7.02
C THR A 37 -7.77 1.82 7.64
N ILE A 38 -8.91 1.22 7.29
CA ILE A 38 -9.32 -0.09 7.82
C ILE A 38 -8.26 -1.16 7.51
N ASN A 39 -7.68 -1.12 6.31
CA ASN A 39 -6.73 -2.14 5.86
C ASN A 39 -5.28 -1.93 6.33
N SER A 40 -4.89 -0.69 6.64
CA SER A 40 -3.49 -0.34 6.93
C SER A 40 -3.26 0.18 8.35
N ASN A 41 -4.31 0.57 9.07
CA ASN A 41 -4.17 1.11 10.41
C ASN A 41 -3.73 0.01 11.39
N PRO A 42 -2.56 0.16 12.03
CA PRO A 42 -2.00 -0.89 12.88
C PRO A 42 -2.88 -1.17 14.11
N THR A 43 -3.61 -0.18 14.62
CA THR A 43 -4.51 -0.35 15.77
C THR A 43 -5.73 -1.20 15.39
N ILE A 44 -6.34 -0.95 14.23
CA ILE A 44 -7.48 -1.74 13.73
C ILE A 44 -7.05 -3.18 13.44
N LEU A 45 -5.88 -3.36 12.82
CA LEU A 45 -5.32 -4.68 12.54
C LEU A 45 -5.01 -5.44 13.83
N ALA A 46 -4.44 -4.77 14.84
CA ALA A 46 -4.16 -5.38 16.15
C ALA A 46 -5.44 -5.86 16.83
N GLU A 47 -6.50 -5.05 16.83
CA GLU A 47 -7.79 -5.43 17.41
C GLU A 47 -8.45 -6.58 16.63
N THR A 48 -8.37 -6.57 15.31
CA THR A 48 -8.84 -7.68 14.46
C THR A 48 -8.12 -8.98 14.79
N ASN A 49 -6.79 -8.95 14.84
CA ASN A 49 -5.98 -10.12 15.20
C ASN A 49 -6.24 -10.59 16.63
N ARG A 50 -6.49 -9.67 17.56
CA ARG A 50 -6.87 -10.01 18.94
C ARG A 50 -8.17 -10.81 18.96
N ARG A 51 -9.17 -10.41 18.17
CA ARG A 51 -10.42 -11.16 18.04
C ARG A 51 -10.22 -12.54 17.43
N LEU A 52 -9.48 -12.62 16.31
CA LEU A 52 -9.15 -13.90 15.68
C LEU A 52 -8.40 -14.85 16.63
N SER A 53 -7.52 -14.32 17.48
CA SER A 53 -6.83 -15.13 18.50
C SER A 53 -7.79 -15.68 19.57
N VAL A 54 -8.81 -14.92 19.95
CA VAL A 54 -9.84 -15.39 20.88
C VAL A 54 -10.67 -16.49 20.23
N ASP A 55 -11.06 -16.32 18.96
CA ASP A 55 -11.81 -17.33 18.22
C ASP A 55 -11.00 -18.63 18.07
N GLN A 56 -9.70 -18.52 17.77
CA GLN A 56 -8.80 -19.68 17.70
C GLN A 56 -8.67 -20.40 19.04
N THR A 57 -8.87 -19.70 20.17
CA THR A 57 -8.87 -20.33 21.50
C THR A 57 -10.07 -21.28 21.66
N ILE A 58 -11.21 -20.96 21.04
CA ILE A 58 -12.38 -21.84 21.03
C ILE A 58 -12.09 -23.10 20.21
N ASP A 59 -11.46 -22.95 19.05
CA ASP A 59 -11.09 -24.08 18.20
C ASP A 59 -10.02 -24.95 18.87
N GLN A 60 -9.07 -24.36 19.59
CA GLN A 60 -8.12 -25.09 20.43
C GLN A 60 -8.83 -25.90 21.53
N ALA A 61 -9.82 -25.31 22.20
CA ALA A 61 -10.61 -26.02 23.21
C ALA A 61 -11.38 -27.20 22.60
N ARG A 62 -11.97 -27.00 21.41
CA ARG A 62 -12.67 -28.06 20.66
C ARG A 62 -11.71 -29.16 20.18
N ALA A 63 -10.47 -28.82 19.86
CA ALA A 63 -9.46 -29.76 19.40
C ALA A 63 -9.19 -30.89 20.41
N GLY A 64 -9.54 -30.72 21.68
CA GLY A 64 -9.46 -31.79 22.70
C GLY A 64 -10.45 -32.95 22.48
N TYR A 65 -11.52 -32.75 21.71
CA TYR A 65 -12.51 -33.80 21.40
C TYR A 65 -12.19 -34.60 20.14
N TYR A 66 -11.17 -34.20 19.38
CA TYR A 66 -10.79 -34.87 18.13
C TYR A 66 -9.59 -35.79 18.35
N PRO A 67 -9.55 -36.96 17.68
CA PRO A 67 -8.38 -37.83 17.72
C PRO A 67 -7.15 -37.10 17.18
N LYS A 68 -6.01 -37.30 17.85
CA LYS A 68 -4.71 -36.75 17.46
C LYS A 68 -3.97 -37.79 16.62
N VAL A 69 -3.45 -37.37 15.47
CA VAL A 69 -2.52 -38.17 14.66
C VAL A 69 -1.14 -37.57 14.87
N ASP A 70 -0.22 -38.36 15.40
CA ASP A 70 1.20 -38.05 15.52
C ASP A 70 1.96 -39.01 14.57
N LEU A 71 3.02 -38.52 13.92
CA LEU A 71 3.75 -39.24 12.85
C LEU A 71 5.01 -39.94 13.39
#